data_AF-A0A537GTF1-F1
#
_entry.id   AF-A0A537GTF1-F1
#
_cell.length_a   1.000
_cell.length_b   1.000
_cell.length_c   1.000
_cell.angle_alpha   90.00
_cell.angle_beta   90.00
_cell.angle_gamma   90.00
#
_symmetry.space_group_name_H-M   'P 1'
#
loop_
_entity.id
_entity.type
_entity.pdbx_description
1 polymer ?
#
loop_
_entity_poly.entity_id
_entity_poly.type
_entity_poly.pdbx_seq_one_letter_code
_entity_poly.pdbx_strand_id
1 'polypeptide(L)'
;MEEIPVAQEAKVFAGENGLVSEELALFGGEEYELVLTVRKDRFESLKRRIPSLQRIGTVKSGLGDVIMDYHGKNRKVEPRGYEHFT
;
A
#
# COMPACT_ATOMS: atom_id res chain seq x y z
N MET A 1 10.72 8.21 -2.95
CA MET A 1 9.28 8.17 -2.65
C MET A 1 9.01 6.84 -1.95
N GLU A 2 8.11 6.80 -0.99
CA GLU A 2 7.56 5.53 -0.51
C GLU A 2 6.54 5.12 -1.59
N GLU A 3 6.76 3.97 -2.23
CA GLU A 3 5.94 3.51 -3.36
C GLU A 3 4.97 2.44 -2.88
N ILE A 4 3.78 2.40 -3.49
CA ILE A 4 2.85 1.29 -3.29
C ILE A 4 3.52 0.04 -3.86
N PRO A 5 3.73 -1.01 -3.06
CA PRO A 5 4.33 -2.21 -3.56
C PRO A 5 3.31 -2.94 -4.42
N VAL A 6 3.70 -3.21 -5.66
CA VAL A 6 2.90 -3.98 -6.62
C VAL A 6 3.73 -5.15 -7.10
N ALA A 7 3.20 -6.36 -6.97
CA ALA A 7 3.82 -7.58 -7.48
C ALA A 7 4.04 -7.46 -9.00
N GLN A 8 5.10 -8.09 -9.51
CA GLN A 8 5.46 -7.98 -10.93
C GLN A 8 4.37 -8.56 -11.82
N GLU A 9 3.76 -9.66 -11.38
CA GLU A 9 2.66 -10.35 -12.04
C GLU A 9 1.43 -9.44 -12.12
N ALA A 10 1.12 -8.70 -11.05
CA ALA A 10 0.03 -7.73 -11.04
C ALA A 10 0.30 -6.55 -12.01
N LYS A 11 1.56 -6.11 -12.16
CA LYS A 11 1.94 -5.09 -13.15
C LYS A 11 1.74 -5.59 -14.59
N VAL A 12 2.17 -6.82 -14.87
CA VAL A 12 2.00 -7.45 -16.19
C VAL A 12 0.52 -7.60 -16.50
N PHE A 13 -0.25 -8.20 -15.59
CA PHE A 13 -1.69 -8.38 -15.72
C PHE A 13 -2.40 -7.05 -15.96
N ALA A 14 -2.06 -6.00 -15.19
CA ALA A 14 -2.64 -4.69 -15.37
C ALA A 14 -2.35 -4.11 -16.76
N GLY A 15 -1.10 -4.24 -17.24
CA GLY A 15 -0.71 -3.79 -18.58
C GLY A 15 -1.46 -4.51 -19.71
N GLU A 16 -1.62 -5.83 -19.60
CA GLU A 16 -2.34 -6.65 -20.59
C GLU A 16 -3.85 -6.35 -20.63
N ASN A 17 -4.43 -5.92 -19.50
CA ASN A 17 -5.87 -5.70 -19.36
C ASN A 17 -6.27 -4.22 -19.33
N GLY A 18 -5.33 -3.29 -19.53
CA GLY A 18 -5.59 -1.85 -19.47
C GLY A 18 -6.04 -1.35 -18.09
N LEU A 19 -5.59 -2.01 -17.02
CA LEU A 19 -5.87 -1.63 -15.63
C LEU A 19 -4.73 -0.80 -15.03
N VAL A 20 -4.99 -0.17 -13.89
CA VAL A 20 -3.97 0.55 -13.10
C VAL A 20 -3.46 -0.40 -12.00
N SER A 21 -2.16 -0.66 -11.99
CA SER A 21 -1.55 -1.66 -11.12
C SER A 21 -1.67 -1.31 -9.62
N GLU A 22 -1.66 -0.03 -9.30
CA GLU A 22 -1.82 0.52 -7.96
C GLU A 22 -3.26 0.41 -7.46
N GLU A 23 -4.26 0.44 -8.35
CA GLU A 23 -5.65 0.16 -7.97
C GLU A 23 -5.80 -1.30 -7.52
N LEU A 24 -5.12 -2.23 -8.20
CA LEU A 24 -5.11 -3.64 -7.78
C LEU A 24 -4.46 -3.80 -6.40
N ALA A 25 -3.31 -3.17 -6.17
CA ALA A 25 -2.61 -3.28 -4.89
C ALA A 25 -3.34 -2.61 -3.71
N LEU A 26 -4.17 -1.59 -3.96
CA LEU A 26 -4.92 -0.90 -2.91
C LEU A 26 -6.29 -1.52 -2.63
N PHE A 27 -6.95 -2.11 -3.64
CA PHE A 27 -8.36 -2.48 -3.57
C PHE A 27 -8.67 -3.93 -4.00
N GLY A 28 -7.66 -4.71 -4.43
CA GLY A 28 -7.83 -6.10 -4.86
C GLY A 28 -8.25 -7.02 -3.73
N GLY A 29 -7.49 -7.04 -2.64
CA GLY A 29 -7.78 -7.88 -1.48
C GLY A 29 -7.35 -9.35 -1.68
N GLU A 30 -7.50 -10.15 -0.62
CA GLU A 30 -7.11 -11.58 -0.60
C GLU A 30 -5.60 -11.86 -0.75
N GLU A 31 -4.73 -10.85 -0.64
CA GLU A 31 -3.28 -11.07 -0.65
C GLU A 31 -2.75 -11.65 0.67
N TYR A 32 -3.56 -11.64 1.74
CA TYR A 32 -3.22 -12.13 3.09
C TYR A 32 -1.88 -11.59 3.65
N GLU A 33 -1.47 -10.41 3.18
CA GLU A 33 -0.26 -9.71 3.63
C GLU A 33 -0.48 -8.95 4.95
N LEU A 34 0.61 -8.63 5.63
CA LEU A 34 0.57 -7.87 6.89
C LEU A 34 0.78 -6.36 6.66
N VAL A 35 -0.20 -5.56 7.03
CA VAL A 35 -0.06 -4.10 7.18
C VAL A 35 0.09 -3.76 8.65
N LEU A 36 1.23 -3.17 9.03
CA LEU A 36 1.59 -2.90 10.42
C LEU A 36 2.33 -1.58 10.58
N THR A 37 2.41 -1.09 11.82
CA THR A 37 3.20 0.10 12.17
C THR A 37 4.44 -0.29 12.98
N VAL A 38 5.56 0.39 12.71
CA VAL A 38 6.83 0.20 13.43
C VAL A 38 7.35 1.56 13.85
N ARG A 39 7.91 1.65 15.06
CA ARG A 39 8.67 2.84 15.46
C ARG A 39 9.83 3.07 14.48
N LYS A 40 10.01 4.32 14.04
CA LYS A 40 11.00 4.71 13.02
C LYS A 40 12.43 4.24 13.34
N ASP A 41 12.83 4.34 14.60
CA ASP A 41 14.14 3.92 15.11
C ASP A 41 14.37 2.40 15.09
N ARG A 42 13.31 1.59 14.99
CA ARG A 42 13.39 0.12 14.94
C ARG A 42 13.27 -0.45 13.53
N PHE A 43 12.83 0.35 12.55
CA PHE A 43 12.53 -0.14 11.20
C PHE A 43 13.72 -0.84 10.54
N GLU A 44 14.90 -0.20 10.53
CA GLU A 44 16.09 -0.76 9.86
C GLU A 44 16.56 -2.07 10.49
N SER A 45 16.44 -2.20 11.81
CA SER A 45 16.75 -3.45 12.51
C SER A 45 15.79 -4.57 12.13
N LEU A 46 14.49 -4.24 12.03
CA LEU A 46 13.47 -5.21 11.64
C LEU A 46 13.59 -5.60 10.16
N LYS A 47 13.86 -4.64 9.26
CA LYS A 47 14.09 -4.88 7.83
C LYS A 47 15.25 -5.86 7.58
N ARG A 48 16.32 -5.79 8.37
CA ARG A 48 17.43 -6.76 8.28
C ARG A 48 17.01 -8.18 8.63
N ARG A 49 16.03 -8.35 9.55
CA ARG A 49 15.50 -9.65 9.96
C ARG A 49 14.39 -10.15 9.05
N ILE A 50 13.65 -9.22 8.43
CA ILE A 50 12.52 -9.48 7.54
C ILE A 50 12.80 -8.73 6.23
N PRO A 51 13.61 -9.31 5.31
CA PRO A 51 13.99 -8.63 4.08
C PRO A 51 12.82 -8.24 3.18
N SER A 52 11.67 -8.91 3.30
CA SER A 52 10.44 -8.56 2.57
C SER A 52 9.71 -7.33 3.13
N LEU A 53 10.01 -6.87 4.36
CA LEU A 53 9.29 -5.76 4.99
C LEU A 53 9.46 -4.46 4.18
N GLN A 54 8.39 -3.85 3.69
CA GLN A 54 8.48 -2.61 2.93
C GLN A 54 7.88 -1.44 3.71
N ARG A 55 8.52 -0.28 3.63
CA ARG A 55 7.95 0.96 4.16
C ARG A 55 7.09 1.58 3.07
N ILE A 56 5.80 1.71 3.36
CA ILE A 56 4.80 2.23 2.42
C ILE A 56 4.20 3.56 2.87
N GLY A 57 4.62 4.07 4.04
CA GLY A 57 4.05 5.28 4.62
C GLY A 57 4.61 5.64 5.99
N THR A 58 4.05 6.73 6.54
CA THR A 58 4.31 7.19 7.90
C THR A 58 3.00 7.56 8.59
N VAL A 59 2.91 7.27 9.90
CA VAL A 59 1.77 7.68 10.72
C VAL A 59 2.00 9.08 11.25
N LYS A 60 0.97 9.93 11.16
CA LYS A 60 0.93 11.29 11.71
C LYS A 60 -0.32 11.44 12.58
N SER A 61 -0.29 12.37 13.54
CA SER A 61 -1.49 12.77 14.28
C SER A 61 -2.54 13.37 13.34
N GLY A 62 -3.81 12.99 13.46
CA GLY A 62 -4.87 13.51 12.59
C GLY A 62 -6.19 12.76 12.77
N LEU A 63 -7.12 13.00 11.84
CA LEU A 63 -8.51 12.49 11.88
C LEU A 63 -8.65 11.01 11.46
N GLY A 64 -7.56 10.34 11.09
CA GLY A 64 -7.57 8.95 10.65
C GLY A 64 -7.67 8.75 9.14
N ASP A 65 -7.45 9.80 8.34
CA ASP A 65 -7.40 9.69 6.88
C ASP A 65 -6.15 8.95 6.38
N VAL A 66 -6.31 8.19 5.31
CA VAL A 66 -5.21 7.63 4.52
C VAL A 66 -4.95 8.57 3.34
N ILE A 67 -3.72 9.08 3.22
CA ILE A 67 -3.32 10.03 2.20
C ILE A 67 -2.20 9.42 1.38
N MET A 68 -2.38 9.38 0.07
CA MET A 68 -1.38 8.93 -0.90
C MET A 68 -0.82 10.14 -1.66
N ASP A 69 0.50 10.21 -1.80
CA ASP A 69 1.12 11.08 -2.79
C ASP A 69 1.07 10.39 -4.16
N TYR A 70 0.33 10.98 -5.09
CA TYR A 70 0.23 10.49 -6.46
C TYR A 70 0.75 11.57 -7.39
N HIS A 71 1.95 11.37 -7.92
CA HIS A 71 2.67 12.33 -8.77
C HIS A 71 2.77 13.74 -8.14
N GLY A 72 3.15 13.82 -6.87
CA GLY A 72 3.32 15.10 -6.16
C GLY A 72 2.00 15.77 -5.75
N LYS A 73 0.86 15.06 -5.88
CA LYS A 73 -0.44 15.49 -5.38
C LYS A 73 -0.90 14.57 -4.28
N ASN A 74 -1.12 15.13 -3.09
CA ASN A 74 -1.80 14.43 -2.02
C ASN A 74 -3.24 14.17 -2.40
N ARG A 75 -3.65 12.90 -2.37
CA ARG A 75 -5.03 12.46 -2.55
C ARG A 75 -5.45 11.63 -1.35
N LYS A 76 -6.68 11.84 -0.88
CA LYS A 76 -7.30 10.93 0.07
C LYS A 76 -7.54 9.60 -0.64
N VAL A 77 -7.17 8.51 0.00
CA VAL A 77 -7.51 7.16 -0.46
C VAL A 77 -8.92 6.87 0.04
N GLU A 78 -9.83 6.60 -0.90
CA GLU A 78 -11.19 6.19 -0.55
C GLU A 78 -11.15 4.81 0.13
N PRO A 79 -11.87 4.61 1.24
CA PRO A 79 -11.90 3.33 1.96
C PRO A 79 -12.77 2.32 1.21
N ARG A 80 -12.34 1.94 0.01
CA ARG A 80 -12.97 0.90 -0.80
C ARG A 80 -12.40 -0.46 -0.41
N GLY A 81 -13.24 -1.48 -0.45
CA GLY A 81 -12.85 -2.85 -0.20
C GLY A 81 -14.03 -3.78 -0.45
N TYR A 82 -13.81 -5.07 -0.24
CA TYR A 82 -14.88 -6.05 -0.33
C TYR A 82 -15.86 -5.90 0.84
N GLU A 83 -17.13 -5.72 0.53
CA GLU A 83 -18.23 -5.70 1.50
C GLU A 83 -19.28 -6.72 1.07
N HIS A 84 -19.74 -7.57 1.98
CA HIS A 84 -20.56 -8.74 1.63
C HIS A 84 -22.00 -8.41 1.21
N PHE A 85 -22.52 -7.26 1.64
CA PHE A 85 -23.96 -6.93 1.57
C PHE A 85 -24.22 -5.54 1.01
N THR A 86 -23.24 -4.97 0.33
CA THR A 86 -23.26 -3.59 -0.17
C THR A 86 -23.46 -3.56 -1.67
#